data_AF-A0A928DJV2-F1
#
_entry.id   AF-A0A928DJV2-F1
#
_cell.length_a   1.000
_cell.length_b   1.000
_cell.length_c   1.000
_cell.angle_alpha   90.00
_cell.angle_beta   90.00
_cell.angle_gamma   90.00
#
_symmetry.space_group_name_H-M   'P 1'
#
loop_
_entity.id
_entity.type
_entity.pdbx_description
1 polymer ?
#
loop_
_entity_poly.entity_id
_entity_poly.type
_entity_poly.pdbx_seq_one_letter_code
_entity_poly.pdbx_strand_id
1 'polypeptide(L)'
;MNSQLKADNHKGRGFSTKIFAVFFIISILSLVYFNLIPEHDLHSIASQFPEFSETSRNAFVHSYKISISVALFFIDVILVGPFAFLSYFGDHIKPKRYNAFFNNVSLFDVGIALALAFTLNLASAHIIIIGSVSDIRLTVGEIYTIVGFNIAIDILWVIFWLIKIYTYSPEQRKELSKYAIR
;
A
#
# COMPACT_ATOMS: atom_id res chain seq x y z
N MET A 1 -40.91 -15.26 -0.13
CA MET A 1 -40.03 -14.58 0.86
C MET A 1 -38.54 -14.72 0.48
N ASN A 2 -38.18 -14.55 -0.80
CA ASN A 2 -36.81 -14.75 -1.33
C ASN A 2 -36.22 -13.52 -2.06
N SER A 3 -36.97 -12.40 -2.14
CA SER A 3 -36.53 -11.21 -2.87
C SER A 3 -35.80 -10.17 -2.02
N GLN A 4 -35.98 -10.19 -0.69
CA GLN A 4 -35.34 -9.23 0.22
C GLN A 4 -33.88 -9.57 0.54
N LEU A 5 -33.44 -10.82 0.37
CA LEU A 5 -32.05 -11.23 0.57
C LEU A 5 -31.10 -10.81 -0.56
N LYS A 6 -31.61 -10.38 -1.72
CA LYS A 6 -30.78 -9.92 -2.85
C LYS A 6 -30.50 -8.41 -2.85
N ALA A 7 -31.29 -7.60 -2.12
CA ALA A 7 -31.17 -6.15 -2.17
C ALA A 7 -30.06 -5.57 -1.28
N ASP A 8 -29.68 -6.25 -0.20
CA ASP A 8 -28.66 -5.75 0.74
C ASP A 8 -27.22 -6.06 0.30
N ASN A 9 -27.00 -7.01 -0.61
CA ASN A 9 -25.67 -7.39 -1.10
C ASN A 9 -25.11 -6.45 -2.19
N HIS A 10 -25.80 -5.36 -2.54
CA HIS A 10 -25.36 -4.45 -3.61
C HIS A 10 -24.96 -3.04 -3.14
N LYS A 11 -25.17 -2.68 -1.87
CA LYS A 11 -24.88 -1.31 -1.40
C LYS A 11 -23.41 -1.05 -1.02
N GLY A 12 -22.60 -2.08 -0.79
CA GLY A 12 -21.19 -1.94 -0.38
C GLY A 12 -20.14 -1.98 -1.51
N ARG A 13 -20.49 -2.46 -2.71
CA ARG A 13 -19.50 -2.74 -3.78
C ARG A 13 -18.81 -1.50 -4.38
N GLY A 14 -19.42 -0.32 -4.26
CA GLY A 14 -18.93 0.88 -4.94
C GLY A 14 -17.65 1.48 -4.38
N PHE A 15 -17.36 1.30 -3.09
CA PHE A 15 -16.17 1.87 -2.45
C PHE A 15 -14.93 1.02 -2.74
N SER A 16 -15.04 -0.30 -2.58
CA SER A 16 -13.95 -1.25 -2.85
C SER A 16 -13.42 -1.17 -4.28
N THR A 17 -14.30 -1.08 -5.28
CA THR A 17 -13.86 -0.95 -6.68
C THR A 17 -13.09 0.35 -6.92
N LYS A 18 -13.49 1.45 -6.29
CA LYS A 18 -12.83 2.75 -6.47
C LYS A 18 -11.43 2.76 -5.85
N ILE A 19 -11.31 2.31 -4.60
CA ILE A 19 -10.01 2.29 -3.93
C ILE A 19 -9.06 1.29 -4.60
N PHE A 20 -9.57 0.15 -5.04
CA PHE A 20 -8.80 -0.81 -5.82
C PHE A 20 -8.33 -0.23 -7.15
N ALA A 21 -9.18 0.51 -7.87
CA ALA A 21 -8.80 1.15 -9.13
C ALA A 21 -7.69 2.20 -8.92
N VAL A 22 -7.80 3.04 -7.88
CA VAL A 22 -6.75 4.00 -7.53
C VAL A 22 -5.45 3.27 -7.20
N PHE A 23 -5.51 2.26 -6.35
CA PHE A 23 -4.35 1.42 -6.02
C PHE A 23 -3.71 0.82 -7.27
N PHE A 24 -4.49 0.19 -8.14
CA PHE A 24 -3.99 -0.42 -9.37
C PHE A 24 -3.29 0.59 -10.30
N ILE A 25 -3.88 1.76 -10.51
CA ILE A 25 -3.26 2.82 -11.32
C ILE A 25 -1.95 3.27 -10.70
N ILE A 26 -1.91 3.53 -9.39
CA ILE A 26 -0.69 3.97 -8.70
C ILE A 26 0.40 2.91 -8.71
N SER A 27 0.05 1.62 -8.56
CA SER A 27 1.00 0.52 -8.68
C SER A 27 1.57 0.41 -10.08
N ILE A 28 0.75 0.55 -11.13
CA ILE A 28 1.25 0.60 -12.52
C ILE A 28 2.17 1.80 -12.73
N LEU A 29 1.77 2.99 -12.29
CA LEU A 29 2.60 4.19 -12.44
C LEU A 29 3.95 4.03 -11.71
N SER A 30 3.95 3.42 -10.53
CA SER A 30 5.17 3.13 -9.77
C SER A 30 6.06 2.12 -10.49
N LEU A 31 5.48 1.06 -11.06
CA LEU A 31 6.22 0.10 -11.89
C LEU A 31 6.83 0.76 -13.14
N VAL A 32 6.05 1.58 -13.84
CA VAL A 32 6.53 2.34 -15.00
C VAL A 32 7.68 3.25 -14.58
N TYR A 33 7.51 4.00 -13.48
CA TYR A 33 8.57 4.84 -12.93
C TYR A 33 9.85 4.05 -12.65
N PHE A 34 9.78 2.93 -11.92
CA PHE A 34 10.95 2.11 -11.61
C PHE A 34 11.65 1.56 -12.86
N ASN A 35 10.89 1.21 -13.90
CA ASN A 35 11.44 0.68 -15.15
C ASN A 35 12.07 1.77 -16.04
N LEU A 36 11.63 3.03 -15.88
CA LEU A 36 12.17 4.19 -16.58
C LEU A 36 13.43 4.77 -15.92
N ILE A 37 13.80 4.30 -14.72
CA ILE A 37 15.05 4.70 -14.09
C ILE A 37 16.23 4.37 -15.03
N PRO A 38 17.05 5.37 -15.39
CA PRO A 38 18.23 5.18 -16.23
C PRO A 38 19.27 4.27 -15.59
N GLU A 39 19.94 3.44 -16.39
CA GLU A 39 21.02 2.58 -15.89
C GLU A 39 22.20 3.38 -15.34
N HIS A 40 22.50 4.57 -15.89
CA HIS A 40 23.58 5.41 -15.40
C HIS A 40 23.34 5.85 -13.94
N ASP A 41 22.10 6.20 -13.57
CA ASP A 41 21.74 6.54 -12.19
C ASP A 41 21.89 5.31 -11.27
N LEU A 42 21.52 4.12 -11.74
CA LEU A 42 21.69 2.88 -10.97
C LEU A 42 23.17 2.54 -10.76
N HIS A 43 24.02 2.76 -11.77
CA HIS A 43 25.47 2.64 -11.62
C HIS A 43 26.02 3.66 -10.62
N SER A 44 25.52 4.90 -10.64
CA SER A 44 25.88 5.95 -9.68
C SER A 44 25.44 5.62 -8.25
N ILE A 45 24.31 4.93 -8.06
CA ILE A 45 23.91 4.38 -6.76
C ILE A 45 24.86 3.26 -6.35
N ALA A 46 25.11 2.28 -7.22
CA ALA A 46 25.93 1.13 -6.89
C ALA A 46 27.38 1.54 -6.54
N SER A 47 27.88 2.63 -7.13
CA SER A 47 29.21 3.16 -6.83
C SER A 47 29.33 3.78 -5.43
N GLN A 48 28.21 4.15 -4.78
CA GLN A 48 28.20 4.61 -3.38
C GLN A 48 28.56 3.50 -2.39
N PHE A 49 28.58 2.24 -2.81
CA PHE A 49 28.92 1.08 -1.99
C PHE A 49 30.20 0.39 -2.50
N PRO A 50 31.37 1.03 -2.32
CA PRO A 50 32.66 0.51 -2.81
C PRO A 50 33.10 -0.80 -2.12
N GLU A 51 32.50 -1.15 -0.99
CA GLU A 51 32.72 -2.41 -0.27
C GLU A 51 32.24 -3.64 -1.04
N PHE A 52 31.32 -3.48 -2.00
CA PHE A 52 30.86 -4.58 -2.84
C PHE A 52 31.75 -4.77 -4.08
N SER A 53 31.92 -6.02 -4.48
CA SER A 53 32.65 -6.36 -5.70
C SER A 53 32.02 -5.70 -6.93
N GLU A 54 32.82 -5.46 -7.97
CA GLU A 54 32.32 -4.96 -9.25
C GLU A 54 31.22 -5.87 -9.84
N THR A 55 31.41 -7.18 -9.74
CA THR A 55 30.41 -8.18 -10.17
C THR A 55 29.10 -8.02 -9.42
N SER A 56 29.13 -7.80 -8.10
CA SER A 56 27.92 -7.58 -7.28
C SER A 56 27.21 -6.29 -7.65
N ARG A 57 27.96 -5.20 -7.88
CA ARG A 57 27.40 -3.91 -8.29
C ARG A 57 26.75 -3.98 -9.68
N ASN A 58 27.37 -4.67 -10.63
CA ASN A 58 26.79 -4.88 -11.96
C ASN A 58 25.56 -5.80 -11.91
N ALA A 59 25.59 -6.85 -11.07
CA ALA A 59 24.44 -7.70 -10.85
C ALA A 59 23.24 -6.91 -10.29
N PHE A 60 23.47 -6.00 -9.34
CA PHE A 60 22.45 -5.10 -8.83
C PHE A 60 21.80 -4.27 -9.95
N VAL A 61 22.59 -3.61 -10.79
CA VAL A 61 22.06 -2.78 -11.89
C VAL A 61 21.20 -3.60 -12.85
N HIS A 62 21.67 -4.78 -13.24
CA HIS A 62 20.94 -5.66 -14.15
C HIS A 62 19.68 -6.28 -13.54
N SER A 63 19.69 -6.61 -12.25
CA SER A 63 18.53 -7.22 -11.59
C SER A 63 17.52 -6.21 -11.07
N TYR A 64 17.93 -4.96 -10.82
CA TYR A 64 17.15 -3.96 -10.10
C TYR A 64 15.70 -3.85 -10.56
N LYS A 65 15.46 -3.67 -11.87
CA LYS A 65 14.11 -3.48 -12.43
C LYS A 65 13.20 -4.67 -12.20
N ILE A 66 13.75 -5.89 -12.33
CA ILE A 66 13.01 -7.13 -12.08
C ILE A 66 12.77 -7.29 -10.58
N SER A 67 13.83 -7.13 -9.76
CA SER A 67 13.77 -7.29 -8.31
C SER A 67 12.77 -6.34 -7.66
N ILE A 68 12.74 -5.06 -8.04
CA ILE A 68 11.82 -4.08 -7.46
C ILE A 68 10.37 -4.33 -7.88
N SER A 69 10.15 -4.76 -9.13
CA SER A 69 8.81 -5.10 -9.63
C SER A 69 8.25 -6.33 -8.90
N VAL A 70 9.09 -7.34 -8.69
CA VAL A 70 8.76 -8.56 -7.94
C VAL A 70 8.52 -8.24 -6.47
N ALA A 71 9.37 -7.42 -5.86
CA ALA A 71 9.22 -6.99 -4.46
C ALA A 71 7.90 -6.25 -4.25
N LEU A 72 7.55 -5.30 -5.13
CA LEU A 72 6.28 -4.57 -5.05
C LEU A 72 5.08 -5.53 -5.11
N PHE A 73 5.10 -6.47 -6.07
CA PHE A 73 4.03 -7.46 -6.19
C PHE A 73 3.88 -8.34 -4.93
N PHE A 74 4.98 -8.85 -4.38
CA PHE A 74 4.92 -9.67 -3.17
C PHE A 74 4.41 -8.89 -1.97
N ILE A 75 4.86 -7.65 -1.79
CA ILE A 75 4.44 -6.82 -0.67
C ILE A 75 2.95 -6.51 -0.78
N ASP A 76 2.44 -6.19 -1.98
CA ASP A 76 1.02 -5.97 -2.20
C ASP A 76 0.18 -7.20 -1.79
N VAL A 77 0.61 -8.41 -2.14
CA VAL A 77 -0.08 -9.65 -1.74
C VAL A 77 0.00 -9.89 -0.22
N ILE A 78 1.18 -9.70 0.38
CA ILE A 78 1.42 -9.90 1.81
C ILE A 78 0.64 -8.88 2.66
N LEU A 79 0.54 -7.63 2.20
CA LEU A 79 -0.19 -6.58 2.91
C LEU A 79 -1.70 -6.72 2.75
N VAL A 80 -2.20 -7.01 1.55
CA VAL A 80 -3.65 -7.09 1.30
C VAL A 80 -4.23 -8.42 1.79
N GLY A 81 -3.48 -9.52 1.70
CA GLY A 81 -3.94 -10.87 2.04
C GLY A 81 -4.57 -11.01 3.44
N PRO A 82 -3.93 -10.57 4.53
CA PRO A 82 -4.49 -10.59 5.87
C PRO A 82 -5.82 -9.85 5.99
N PHE A 83 -5.95 -8.71 5.32
CA PHE A 83 -7.16 -7.90 5.33
C PHE A 83 -8.27 -8.50 4.46
N ALA A 84 -7.93 -9.16 3.36
CA ALA A 84 -8.89 -9.93 2.57
C ALA A 84 -9.48 -11.09 3.38
N PHE A 85 -8.62 -11.82 4.10
CA PHE A 85 -9.05 -12.88 5.01
C PHE A 85 -9.94 -12.35 6.14
N LEU A 86 -9.51 -11.28 6.82
CA LEU A 86 -10.30 -10.61 7.85
C LEU A 86 -11.64 -10.08 7.32
N SER A 87 -11.67 -9.57 6.08
CA SER A 87 -12.91 -9.08 5.46
C SER A 87 -13.91 -10.21 5.20
N TYR A 88 -13.44 -11.39 4.75
CA TYR A 88 -14.30 -12.55 4.53
C TYR A 88 -15.05 -12.98 5.81
N PHE A 89 -14.35 -12.99 6.96
CA PHE A 89 -15.00 -13.25 8.26
C PHE A 89 -15.78 -12.04 8.78
N GLY A 90 -15.31 -10.82 8.48
CA GLY A 90 -15.96 -9.56 8.83
C GLY A 90 -17.33 -9.36 8.19
N ASP A 91 -17.60 -9.96 7.03
CA ASP A 91 -18.92 -9.94 6.39
C ASP A 91 -20.01 -10.60 7.25
N HIS A 92 -19.61 -11.52 8.14
CA HIS A 92 -20.48 -12.21 9.09
C HIS A 92 -20.60 -11.45 10.43
N ILE A 93 -19.67 -10.52 10.70
CA ILE A 93 -19.60 -9.72 11.93
C ILE A 93 -19.88 -8.25 11.58
N LYS A 94 -21.14 -7.88 11.42
CA LYS A 94 -21.51 -6.51 11.00
C LYS A 94 -21.25 -5.47 12.11
N PRO A 95 -20.65 -4.31 11.82
CA PRO A 95 -20.40 -3.27 12.81
C PRO A 95 -21.73 -2.76 13.42
N LYS A 96 -21.77 -2.62 14.76
CA LYS A 96 -22.97 -2.17 15.50
C LYS A 96 -23.15 -0.65 15.51
N ARG A 97 -22.07 0.14 15.39
CA ARG A 97 -22.13 1.60 15.47
C ARG A 97 -22.42 2.20 14.09
N TYR A 98 -23.56 2.87 13.95
CA TYR A 98 -24.01 3.46 12.70
C TYR A 98 -23.25 4.76 12.38
N ASN A 99 -22.10 4.64 11.73
CA ASN A 99 -21.61 5.71 10.86
C ASN A 99 -21.68 5.19 9.42
N ALA A 100 -22.64 5.72 8.64
CA ALA A 100 -22.99 5.19 7.32
C ALA A 100 -21.80 5.16 6.35
N PHE A 101 -20.84 6.09 6.50
CA PHE A 101 -19.62 6.10 5.70
C PHE A 101 -18.71 4.90 6.01
N PHE A 102 -18.36 4.68 7.27
CA PHE A 102 -17.44 3.62 7.68
C PHE A 102 -18.05 2.21 7.59
N ASN A 103 -19.38 2.11 7.56
CA ASN A 103 -20.06 0.83 7.32
C ASN A 103 -19.92 0.35 5.87
N ASN A 104 -19.72 1.26 4.92
CA ASN A 104 -19.51 0.92 3.50
C ASN A 104 -18.05 0.57 3.17
N VAL A 105 -17.14 0.83 4.10
CA VAL A 105 -15.72 0.48 3.99
C VAL A 105 -15.54 -0.91 4.60
N SER A 106 -15.04 -1.86 3.83
CA SER A 106 -14.68 -3.20 4.31
C SER A 106 -13.30 -3.21 4.98
N LEU A 107 -12.96 -4.27 5.72
CA LEU A 107 -11.58 -4.45 6.21
C LEU A 107 -10.62 -4.65 5.04
N PHE A 108 -11.07 -5.24 3.94
CA PHE A 108 -10.31 -5.37 2.70
C PHE A 108 -9.91 -4.01 2.13
N ASP A 109 -10.81 -3.03 2.13
CA ASP A 109 -10.52 -1.67 1.66
C ASP A 109 -9.43 -0.99 2.50
N VAL A 110 -9.39 -1.27 3.81
CA VAL A 110 -8.30 -0.80 4.68
C VAL A 110 -6.96 -1.43 4.28
N GLY A 111 -6.97 -2.72 3.93
CA GLY A 111 -5.79 -3.41 3.41
C GLY A 111 -5.30 -2.84 2.08
N ILE A 112 -6.22 -2.55 1.15
CA ILE A 112 -5.86 -1.86 -0.10
C ILE A 112 -5.29 -0.47 0.19
N ALA A 113 -5.87 0.28 1.13
CA ALA A 113 -5.35 1.59 1.52
C ALA A 113 -3.93 1.49 2.11
N LEU A 114 -3.62 0.42 2.85
CA LEU A 114 -2.29 0.17 3.41
C LEU A 114 -1.28 -0.13 2.29
N ALA A 115 -1.65 -1.01 1.37
CA ALA A 115 -0.81 -1.33 0.21
C ALA A 115 -0.55 -0.09 -0.65
N LEU A 116 -1.58 0.75 -0.87
CA LEU A 116 -1.41 2.02 -1.57
C LEU A 116 -0.43 2.97 -0.85
N ALA A 117 -0.56 3.13 0.46
CA ALA A 117 0.37 3.94 1.26
C ALA A 117 1.80 3.41 1.13
N PHE A 118 1.97 2.09 1.24
CA PHE A 118 3.28 1.45 1.08
C PHE A 118 3.87 1.67 -0.33
N THR A 119 3.08 1.50 -1.39
CA THR A 119 3.52 1.73 -2.77
C THR A 119 3.98 3.17 -2.98
N LEU A 120 3.25 4.15 -2.44
CA LEU A 120 3.65 5.57 -2.49
C LEU A 120 4.92 5.84 -1.70
N ASN A 121 5.07 5.25 -0.52
CA ASN A 121 6.29 5.33 0.30
C ASN A 121 7.49 4.74 -0.45
N LEU A 122 7.32 3.56 -1.08
CA LEU A 122 8.36 2.90 -1.85
C LEU A 122 8.77 3.74 -3.07
N ALA A 123 7.82 4.26 -3.83
CA ALA A 123 8.09 5.13 -4.97
C ALA A 123 8.83 6.40 -4.53
N SER A 124 8.36 7.04 -3.46
CA SER A 124 8.97 8.22 -2.86
C SER A 124 10.41 7.98 -2.40
N ALA A 125 10.67 6.84 -1.75
CA ALA A 125 12.01 6.47 -1.31
C ALA A 125 12.97 6.38 -2.50
N HIS A 126 12.55 5.76 -3.60
CA HIS A 126 13.38 5.67 -4.80
C HIS A 126 13.56 7.00 -5.51
N ILE A 127 12.54 7.88 -5.50
CA ILE A 127 12.69 9.27 -5.99
C ILE A 127 13.80 9.99 -5.21
N ILE A 128 13.82 9.87 -3.88
CA ILE A 128 14.83 10.51 -3.04
C ILE A 128 16.22 9.86 -3.27
N ILE A 129 16.30 8.53 -3.30
CA ILE A 129 17.56 7.80 -3.51
C ILE A 129 18.17 8.18 -4.88
N ILE A 130 17.37 8.13 -5.95
CA ILE A 130 17.84 8.51 -7.29
C ILE A 130 18.19 10.00 -7.34
N GLY A 131 17.37 10.86 -6.75
CA GLY A 131 17.64 12.30 -6.68
C GLY A 131 18.93 12.67 -5.92
N SER A 132 19.48 11.75 -5.11
CA SER A 132 20.77 11.95 -4.44
C SER A 132 21.99 11.76 -5.36
N VAL A 133 21.83 11.00 -6.45
CA VAL A 133 22.90 10.68 -7.39
C VAL A 133 22.68 11.27 -8.79
N SER A 134 21.44 11.60 -9.15
CA SER A 134 21.08 12.10 -10.48
C SER A 134 21.53 13.55 -10.69
N ASP A 135 21.70 13.92 -11.96
CA ASP A 135 22.02 15.28 -12.37
C ASP A 135 20.92 16.27 -11.98
N ILE A 136 19.66 15.82 -12.00
CA ILE A 136 18.50 16.58 -11.53
C ILE A 136 18.31 16.30 -10.04
N ARG A 137 18.98 17.11 -9.22
CA ARG A 137 18.88 16.99 -7.77
C ARG A 137 17.59 17.60 -7.24
N LEU A 138 16.97 16.87 -6.32
CA LEU A 138 15.87 17.41 -5.53
C LEU A 138 16.40 18.50 -4.59
N THR A 139 15.65 19.59 -4.51
CA THR A 139 15.87 20.60 -3.48
C THR A 139 15.52 20.05 -2.10
N VAL A 140 16.11 20.65 -1.07
CA VAL A 140 15.82 20.31 0.33
C VAL A 140 14.32 20.44 0.64
N GLY A 141 13.65 21.45 0.07
CA GLY A 141 12.21 21.64 0.22
C GLY A 141 11.37 20.53 -0.40
N GLU A 142 11.75 20.04 -1.58
CA GLU A 142 11.08 18.91 -2.24
C GLU A 142 11.24 17.63 -1.45
N ILE A 143 12.43 17.35 -0.91
CA ILE A 143 12.68 16.19 -0.05
C ILE A 143 11.77 16.25 1.18
N TYR A 144 11.73 17.39 1.88
CA TYR A 144 10.84 17.53 3.05
C TYR A 144 9.37 17.42 2.69
N THR A 145 8.96 17.89 1.51
CA THR A 145 7.59 17.77 1.03
C THR A 145 7.22 16.31 0.79
N ILE A 146 8.10 15.54 0.12
CA ILE A 146 7.91 14.10 -0.12
C ILE A 146 7.83 13.36 1.22
N VAL A 147 8.78 13.59 2.13
CA VAL A 147 8.80 12.93 3.45
C VAL A 147 7.55 13.30 4.26
N GLY A 148 7.17 14.58 4.29
CA GLY A 148 5.99 15.06 5.00
C GLY A 148 4.69 14.46 4.45
N PHE A 149 4.59 14.34 3.12
CA PHE A 149 3.45 13.69 2.46
C PHE A 149 3.31 12.21 2.87
N ASN A 150 4.41 11.46 2.85
CA ASN A 150 4.44 10.06 3.26
C ASN A 150 4.02 9.87 4.72
N ILE A 151 4.59 10.67 5.63
CA ILE A 151 4.20 10.66 7.06
C ILE A 151 2.70 10.98 7.21
N ALA A 152 2.20 11.97 6.48
CA ALA A 152 0.79 12.34 6.55
C ALA A 152 -0.14 11.20 6.09
N ILE A 153 0.21 10.50 5.00
CA ILE A 153 -0.54 9.35 4.51
C ILE A 153 -0.58 8.23 5.54
N ASP A 154 0.56 7.90 6.15
CA ASP A 154 0.63 6.85 7.16
C ASP A 154 -0.21 7.20 8.39
N ILE A 155 -0.11 8.45 8.87
CA ILE A 155 -0.95 8.94 10.00
C ILE A 155 -2.44 8.86 9.64
N LEU A 156 -2.82 9.32 8.44
CA LEU A 156 -4.21 9.25 7.97
C LEU A 156 -4.71 7.81 7.91
N TRP A 157 -3.88 6.88 7.43
CA TRP A 157 -4.22 5.46 7.40
C TRP A 157 -4.40 4.90 8.81
N VAL A 158 -3.50 5.20 9.75
CA VAL A 158 -3.61 4.79 11.16
C VAL A 158 -4.91 5.31 11.80
N ILE A 159 -5.22 6.59 11.63
CA ILE A 159 -6.45 7.19 12.14
C ILE A 159 -7.67 6.49 11.54
N PHE A 160 -7.68 6.27 10.23
CA PHE A 160 -8.76 5.60 9.53
C PHE A 160 -8.96 4.17 10.02
N TRP A 161 -7.88 3.42 10.20
CA TRP A 161 -7.90 2.06 10.74
C TRP A 161 -8.47 2.02 12.15
N LEU A 162 -8.04 2.92 13.03
CA LEU A 162 -8.55 3.01 14.39
C LEU A 162 -10.05 3.29 14.37
N ILE A 163 -10.50 4.31 13.64
CA ILE A 163 -11.93 4.63 13.52
C ILE A 163 -12.70 3.41 13.03
N LYS A 164 -12.18 2.71 12.01
CA LYS A 164 -12.80 1.50 11.46
C LYS A 164 -12.92 0.40 12.51
N ILE A 165 -11.85 0.06 13.24
CA ILE A 165 -11.88 -0.93 14.33
C ILE A 165 -12.92 -0.55 15.39
N TYR A 166 -12.98 0.73 15.78
CA TYR A 166 -13.89 1.22 16.81
C TYR A 166 -15.37 1.32 16.37
N THR A 167 -15.68 1.02 15.10
CA THR A 167 -17.07 0.75 14.67
C THR A 167 -17.60 -0.60 15.16
N TYR A 168 -16.72 -1.55 15.45
CA TYR A 168 -17.05 -2.86 16.02
C TYR A 168 -17.12 -2.80 17.55
N SER A 169 -18.04 -3.55 18.15
CA SER A 169 -18.12 -3.66 19.61
C SER A 169 -16.86 -4.34 20.19
N PRO A 170 -16.57 -4.21 21.50
CA PRO A 170 -15.48 -4.96 22.14
C PRO A 170 -15.53 -6.47 21.90
N GLU A 171 -16.73 -7.06 21.92
CA GLU A 171 -16.95 -8.49 21.67
C GLU A 171 -16.62 -8.87 20.23
N GLN A 172 -17.09 -8.07 19.26
CA GLN A 172 -16.82 -8.28 17.84
C GLN A 172 -15.34 -8.13 17.50
N ARG A 173 -14.65 -7.19 18.15
CA ARG A 173 -13.18 -7.03 18.01
C ARG A 173 -12.44 -8.25 18.55
N LYS A 174 -12.86 -8.78 19.69
CA LYS A 174 -12.31 -10.02 20.26
C LYS A 174 -12.54 -11.21 19.32
N GLU A 175 -13.69 -11.26 18.65
CA GLU A 175 -13.99 -12.30 17.67
C GLU A 175 -13.15 -12.15 16.40
N LEU A 176 -13.07 -10.94 15.82
CA LEU A 176 -12.20 -10.62 14.68
C LEU A 176 -10.73 -10.92 14.95
N SER A 177 -10.24 -10.67 16.17
CA SER A 177 -8.84 -10.95 16.54
C SER A 177 -8.47 -12.44 16.45
N LYS A 178 -9.44 -13.35 16.49
CA LYS A 178 -9.18 -14.79 16.30
C LYS A 178 -8.79 -15.13 14.85
N TYR A 179 -9.19 -14.28 13.91
CA TYR A 179 -8.96 -14.43 12.48
C TYR A 179 -7.82 -13.53 11.97
N ALA A 180 -7.27 -12.65 12.82
CA ALA A 180 -6.00 -12.01 12.54
C ALA A 180 -4.93 -13.11 12.54
N ILE A 181 -4.22 -13.23 11.42
CA ILE A 181 -3.25 -14.30 11.16
C ILE A 181 -2.29 -14.44 12.36
N ARG A 182 -2.16 -15.68 12.84
CA ARG A 182 -1.17 -16.09 13.86
C ARG A 182 0.18 -16.37 13.23
#